data_AF-A0A3N5UVV0-F1
#
_entry.id   AF-A0A3N5UVV0-F1
#
_cell.length_a   1.000
_cell.length_b   1.000
_cell.length_c   1.000
_cell.angle_alpha   90.00
_cell.angle_beta   90.00
_cell.angle_gamma   90.00
#
_symmetry.space_group_name_H-M   'P 1'
#
loop_
_entity.id
_entity.type
_entity.pdbx_description
1 polymer ?
#
loop_
_entity_poly.entity_id
_entity_poly.type
_entity_poly.pdbx_seq_one_letter_code
_entity_poly.pdbx_strand_id
1 'polypeptide(L)'
;MPALKIEGLYKIKGEVLRSSVLESGKNAARITVHMGTCGISSGANDILQVLKEELKSSKRKDIFVTTSGCAGICNREPLITVERVGEEPVKYADVTKEKAREIFQKHVLKGEGLPQWVFSRGWEQKEMEFEGPPSPKIAKTPHTRDIPFFGMQHPVVMKNRGLIQAERIEEYIARDGYFAAAKVLYQMGSEEIIKEVKTSGIRGRGGAGFPTGMKWEFASKSPGDVKYVLCNADEGDPGAFMDRCVLESDPHAVLEGMIIAAKAIGSHEGYIYCRAEYPLAVKMLNLAIEQARNYGLLGKNILGSGFDFDVEVYRGAGAFVCGEETALMTSIEGKRGMPRP
;
A
#
# COMPACT_ATOMS: atom_id res chain seq x y z
N MET A 1 3.22 -24.53 -2.39
CA MET A 1 3.57 -24.26 -3.80
C MET A 1 5.08 -24.16 -3.90
N PRO A 2 5.73 -24.45 -5.04
CA PRO A 2 7.14 -24.14 -5.20
C PRO A 2 7.36 -22.63 -4.97
N ALA A 3 8.47 -22.26 -4.33
CA ALA A 3 8.82 -20.85 -4.11
C ALA A 3 8.85 -20.10 -5.45
N LEU A 4 8.30 -18.89 -5.46
CA LEU A 4 8.25 -18.04 -6.65
C LEU A 4 9.68 -17.74 -7.12
N LYS A 5 9.89 -17.71 -8.43
CA LYS A 5 11.11 -17.21 -9.08
C LYS A 5 10.83 -15.88 -9.76
N ILE A 6 11.87 -15.19 -10.24
CA ILE A 6 11.74 -13.91 -10.95
C ILE A 6 10.72 -13.99 -12.11
N GLU A 7 10.72 -15.07 -12.90
CA GLU A 7 9.77 -15.25 -14.00
C GLU A 7 8.32 -15.28 -13.51
N GLY A 8 8.10 -15.78 -12.29
CA GLY A 8 6.81 -15.77 -11.63
C GLY A 8 6.29 -14.36 -11.35
N LEU A 9 7.15 -13.40 -10.98
CA LEU A 9 6.76 -12.00 -10.80
C LEU A 9 6.22 -11.40 -12.10
N TYR A 10 6.92 -11.63 -13.22
CA TYR A 10 6.46 -11.18 -14.54
C TYR A 10 5.15 -11.83 -14.95
N LYS A 11 4.98 -13.13 -14.67
CA LYS A 11 3.74 -13.85 -14.96
C LYS A 11 2.56 -13.27 -14.17
N ILE A 12 2.71 -13.11 -12.85
CA ILE A 12 1.69 -12.52 -11.97
C ILE A 12 1.33 -11.12 -12.44
N LYS A 13 2.34 -10.27 -12.69
CA LYS A 13 2.13 -8.92 -13.23
C LYS A 13 1.30 -8.94 -14.51
N GLY A 14 1.66 -9.78 -15.48
CA GLY A 14 0.93 -9.91 -16.75
C GLY A 14 -0.51 -10.41 -16.57
N GLU A 15 -0.74 -11.38 -15.68
CA GLU A 15 -2.07 -11.93 -15.38
C GLU A 15 -2.98 -10.90 -14.70
N VAL A 16 -2.47 -10.21 -13.67
CA VAL A 16 -3.23 -9.18 -12.96
C VAL A 16 -3.55 -8.01 -13.89
N LEU A 17 -2.58 -7.49 -14.63
CA LEU A 17 -2.80 -6.41 -15.60
C LEU A 17 -3.83 -6.80 -16.66
N ARG A 18 -3.80 -8.04 -17.18
CA ARG A 18 -4.81 -8.51 -18.14
C ARG A 18 -6.20 -8.61 -17.50
N SER A 19 -6.28 -9.09 -16.26
CA SER A 19 -7.55 -9.27 -15.56
C SER A 19 -8.19 -7.96 -15.08
N SER A 20 -7.38 -6.91 -14.87
CA SER A 20 -7.83 -5.62 -14.35
C SER A 20 -8.31 -4.65 -15.42
N VAL A 21 -8.05 -4.95 -16.70
CA VAL A 21 -8.56 -4.18 -17.85
C VAL A 21 -10.07 -4.32 -17.94
N LEU A 22 -10.74 -3.18 -18.13
CA LEU A 22 -12.16 -3.13 -18.43
C LEU A 22 -12.38 -3.41 -19.92
N GLU A 23 -13.28 -4.33 -20.22
CA GLU A 23 -13.59 -4.80 -21.57
C GLU A 23 -15.10 -4.97 -21.70
N SER A 24 -15.66 -4.48 -22.82
CA SER A 24 -17.10 -4.57 -23.07
C SER A 24 -17.56 -6.03 -23.09
N GLY A 25 -18.67 -6.33 -22.42
CA GLY A 25 -19.24 -7.68 -22.33
C GLY A 25 -18.55 -8.65 -21.37
N LYS A 26 -17.41 -8.27 -20.78
CA LYS A 26 -16.69 -9.08 -19.78
C LYS A 26 -16.50 -8.33 -18.46
N ASN A 27 -15.86 -7.16 -18.50
CA ASN A 27 -15.58 -6.29 -17.36
C ASN A 27 -15.98 -4.85 -17.72
N ALA A 28 -17.28 -4.59 -17.83
CA ALA A 28 -17.78 -3.30 -18.30
C ALA A 28 -17.64 -2.16 -17.28
N ALA A 29 -17.64 -2.47 -15.97
CA ALA A 29 -17.46 -1.47 -14.92
C ALA A 29 -16.80 -2.04 -13.65
N ARG A 30 -16.09 -1.18 -12.93
CA ARG A 30 -15.51 -1.45 -11.62
C ARG A 30 -15.87 -0.33 -10.65
N ILE A 31 -16.20 -0.70 -9.43
CA ILE A 31 -16.44 0.22 -8.33
C ILE A 31 -15.44 -0.12 -7.23
N THR A 32 -14.61 0.83 -6.86
CA THR A 32 -13.61 0.70 -5.80
C THR A 32 -14.09 1.49 -4.59
N VAL A 33 -14.29 0.81 -3.46
CA VAL A 33 -14.54 1.47 -2.16
C VAL A 33 -13.20 1.63 -1.45
N HIS A 34 -12.87 2.85 -1.03
CA HIS A 34 -11.59 3.12 -0.38
C HIS A 34 -11.68 2.80 1.13
N MET A 35 -10.87 1.85 1.59
CA MET A 35 -11.02 1.18 2.89
C MET A 35 -9.88 1.51 3.87
N GLY A 36 -9.27 2.69 3.77
CA GLY A 36 -8.37 3.17 4.83
C GLY A 36 -9.11 3.34 6.16
N THR A 37 -8.42 3.36 7.30
CA THR A 37 -9.05 3.56 8.62
C THR A 37 -9.98 4.79 8.68
N CYS A 38 -9.64 5.88 7.97
CA CYS A 38 -10.50 7.06 7.83
C CYS A 38 -11.83 6.74 7.12
N GLY A 39 -11.77 6.08 5.96
CA GLY A 39 -12.95 5.61 5.22
C GLY A 39 -13.80 4.65 6.05
N ILE A 40 -13.18 3.65 6.67
CA ILE A 40 -13.86 2.68 7.54
C ILE A 40 -14.58 3.38 8.68
N SER A 41 -13.89 4.30 9.38
CA SER A 41 -14.46 5.07 10.49
C SER A 41 -15.62 5.97 10.05
N SER A 42 -15.59 6.47 8.81
CA SER A 42 -16.65 7.29 8.23
C SER A 42 -17.80 6.48 7.61
N GLY A 43 -17.76 5.15 7.65
CA GLY A 43 -18.85 4.28 7.16
C GLY A 43 -18.58 3.57 5.83
N ALA A 44 -17.35 3.47 5.35
CA ALA A 44 -17.04 2.79 4.08
C ALA A 44 -17.48 1.30 4.05
N ASN A 45 -17.47 0.61 5.20
CA ASN A 45 -18.00 -0.77 5.31
C ASN A 45 -19.47 -0.87 4.89
N ASP A 46 -20.27 0.09 5.34
CA ASP A 46 -21.68 0.17 5.01
C ASP A 46 -21.89 0.44 3.52
N ILE A 47 -21.06 1.30 2.93
CA ILE A 47 -21.07 1.59 1.49
C ILE A 47 -20.70 0.36 0.67
N LEU A 48 -19.66 -0.36 1.08
CA LEU A 48 -19.25 -1.61 0.45
C LEU A 48 -20.35 -2.67 0.49
N GLN A 49 -21.03 -2.81 1.63
CA GLN A 49 -22.15 -3.74 1.77
C GLN A 49 -23.30 -3.38 0.83
N VAL A 50 -23.72 -2.11 0.80
CA VAL A 50 -24.78 -1.63 -0.10
C VAL A 50 -24.43 -1.91 -1.56
N LEU A 51 -23.20 -1.61 -2.00
CA LEU A 51 -22.78 -1.86 -3.38
C LEU A 51 -22.75 -3.35 -3.74
N LYS A 52 -22.37 -4.22 -2.79
CA LYS A 52 -22.43 -5.68 -2.97
C LYS A 52 -23.88 -6.19 -3.09
N GLU A 53 -24.80 -5.63 -2.30
CA GLU A 53 -26.24 -5.96 -2.36
C GLU A 53 -26.86 -5.52 -3.70
N GLU A 54 -26.53 -4.32 -4.16
CA GLU A 54 -26.96 -3.79 -5.47
C GLU A 54 -26.38 -4.63 -6.62
N LEU A 55 -25.10 -5.00 -6.56
CA LEU A 55 -24.48 -5.89 -7.54
C LEU A 55 -25.20 -7.23 -7.61
N LYS A 56 -25.45 -7.87 -6.47
CA LYS A 56 -26.18 -9.14 -6.39
C LYS A 56 -27.59 -9.02 -6.98
N SER A 57 -28.29 -7.92 -6.69
CA SER A 57 -29.65 -7.65 -7.18
C SER A 57 -29.69 -7.38 -8.68
N SER A 58 -28.66 -6.75 -9.23
CA SER A 58 -28.55 -6.44 -10.67
C SER A 58 -28.37 -7.69 -11.56
N LYS A 59 -27.88 -8.80 -10.98
CA LYS A 59 -27.49 -10.03 -11.70
C LYS A 59 -26.45 -9.83 -12.81
N ARG A 60 -25.79 -8.66 -12.85
CA ARG A 60 -24.71 -8.37 -13.79
C ARG A 60 -23.46 -9.13 -13.36
N LYS A 61 -22.80 -9.78 -14.32
CA LYS A 61 -21.54 -10.52 -14.11
C LYS A 61 -20.31 -9.78 -14.62
N ASP A 62 -20.54 -8.68 -15.32
CA ASP A 62 -19.56 -7.81 -15.95
C ASP A 62 -19.26 -6.54 -15.15
N ILE A 63 -19.68 -6.51 -13.88
CA ILE A 63 -19.45 -5.42 -12.94
C ILE A 63 -18.75 -5.98 -11.72
N PHE A 64 -17.73 -5.27 -11.24
CA PHE A 64 -16.93 -5.67 -10.09
C PHE A 64 -17.02 -4.62 -9.00
N VAL A 65 -17.25 -5.07 -7.77
CA VAL A 65 -17.08 -4.24 -6.57
C VAL A 65 -15.80 -4.71 -5.89
N THR A 66 -14.85 -3.80 -5.75
CA THR A 66 -13.54 -4.03 -5.16
C THR A 66 -13.26 -3.02 -4.05
N THR A 67 -12.16 -3.21 -3.34
CA THR A 67 -11.66 -2.28 -2.34
C THR A 67 -10.30 -1.72 -2.74
N SER A 68 -9.86 -0.70 -2.03
CA SER A 68 -8.44 -0.33 -1.97
C SER A 68 -8.07 0.10 -0.57
N GLY A 69 -6.80 0.39 -0.32
CA GLY A 69 -6.38 1.18 0.85
C GLY A 69 -6.89 2.63 0.83
N CYS A 70 -6.26 3.49 1.63
CA CYS A 70 -6.56 4.92 1.73
C CYS A 70 -6.44 5.64 0.38
N ALA A 71 -7.37 6.56 0.07
CA ALA A 71 -7.32 7.40 -1.14
C ALA A 71 -6.59 8.74 -0.94
N GLY A 72 -6.12 9.03 0.27
CA GLY A 72 -5.28 10.20 0.56
C GLY A 72 -6.02 11.51 0.85
N ILE A 73 -7.36 11.54 0.83
CA ILE A 73 -8.15 12.73 1.17
C ILE A 73 -9.19 12.43 2.27
N CYS A 74 -8.68 12.21 3.49
CA CYS A 74 -9.45 11.69 4.61
C CYS A 74 -10.70 12.53 4.99
N ASN A 75 -10.71 13.83 4.71
CA ASN A 75 -11.83 14.73 5.02
C ASN A 75 -13.00 14.64 4.01
N ARG A 76 -12.91 13.76 3.01
CA ARG A 76 -13.93 13.53 1.97
C ARG A 76 -14.47 12.11 1.95
N GLU A 77 -14.13 11.34 2.98
CA GLU A 77 -14.61 9.97 3.16
C GLU A 77 -16.07 9.91 3.63
N PRO A 78 -16.85 8.86 3.31
CA PRO A 78 -16.47 7.72 2.46
C PRO A 78 -16.32 8.09 0.99
N LEU A 79 -15.23 7.64 0.38
CA LEU A 79 -14.91 7.87 -1.02
C LEU A 79 -15.07 6.57 -1.83
N ILE A 80 -15.64 6.67 -3.03
CA ILE A 80 -15.62 5.58 -4.02
C ILE A 80 -15.11 6.07 -5.38
N THR A 81 -14.49 5.18 -6.13
CA THR A 81 -14.14 5.41 -7.54
C THR A 81 -14.96 4.50 -8.42
N VAL A 82 -15.59 5.04 -9.46
CA VAL A 82 -16.29 4.28 -10.50
C VAL A 82 -15.51 4.38 -11.80
N GLU A 83 -15.21 3.24 -12.37
CA GLU A 83 -14.55 3.09 -13.67
C GLU A 83 -15.50 2.36 -14.60
N ARG A 84 -15.64 2.84 -15.83
CA ARG A 84 -16.44 2.20 -16.88
C ARG A 84 -15.61 2.08 -18.14
N VAL A 85 -15.86 1.05 -18.92
CA VAL A 85 -15.13 0.81 -20.16
C VAL A 85 -15.24 2.03 -21.10
N GLY A 86 -14.09 2.55 -21.51
CA GLY A 86 -14.02 3.69 -22.43
C GLY A 86 -14.37 5.06 -21.81
N GLU A 87 -14.47 5.16 -20.49
CA GLU A 87 -14.77 6.42 -19.79
C GLU A 87 -13.71 6.71 -18.72
N GLU A 88 -13.43 7.99 -18.53
CA GLU A 88 -12.56 8.46 -17.45
C GLU A 88 -13.10 8.05 -16.08
N PRO A 89 -12.25 7.56 -15.14
CA PRO A 89 -12.63 7.24 -13.78
C PRO A 89 -13.30 8.42 -13.07
N VAL A 90 -14.23 8.14 -12.17
CA VAL A 90 -15.00 9.17 -11.46
C VAL A 90 -14.95 8.91 -9.96
N LYS A 91 -14.45 9.89 -9.19
CA LYS A 91 -14.41 9.83 -7.73
C LYS A 91 -15.64 10.52 -7.15
N TYR A 92 -16.39 9.81 -6.31
CA TYR A 92 -17.50 10.34 -5.53
C TYR A 92 -17.11 10.42 -4.07
N ALA A 93 -17.32 11.58 -3.45
CA ALA A 93 -16.99 11.85 -2.06
C ALA A 93 -18.24 11.99 -1.18
N ASP A 94 -18.03 11.94 0.14
CA ASP A 94 -19.07 12.13 1.15
C ASP A 94 -20.26 11.19 0.88
N VAL A 95 -19.95 9.93 0.52
CA VAL A 95 -20.91 8.96 0.00
C VAL A 95 -21.73 8.37 1.15
N THR A 96 -23.06 8.55 1.08
CA THR A 96 -24.02 7.90 1.98
C THR A 96 -24.56 6.61 1.35
N LYS A 97 -25.28 5.79 2.12
CA LYS A 97 -25.92 4.57 1.61
C LYS A 97 -26.88 4.87 0.45
N GLU A 98 -27.61 5.98 0.52
CA GLU A 98 -28.56 6.43 -0.50
C GLU A 98 -27.82 6.84 -1.78
N LYS A 99 -26.77 7.65 -1.64
CA LYS A 99 -25.89 8.04 -2.76
C LYS A 99 -25.27 6.81 -3.42
N ALA A 100 -24.80 5.84 -2.63
CA ALA A 100 -24.19 4.61 -3.16
C ALA A 100 -25.17 3.81 -4.03
N ARG A 101 -26.42 3.63 -3.59
CA ARG A 101 -27.47 2.98 -4.40
C ARG A 101 -27.73 3.74 -5.69
N GLU A 102 -27.88 5.06 -5.61
CA GLU A 102 -28.17 5.88 -6.79
C GLU A 102 -26.99 5.91 -7.78
N ILE A 103 -25.75 5.99 -7.29
CA ILE A 103 -24.54 5.89 -8.11
C ILE A 103 -24.48 4.53 -8.81
N PHE A 104 -24.79 3.44 -8.11
CA PHE A 104 -24.85 2.12 -8.73
C PHE A 104 -25.91 2.08 -9.85
N GLN A 105 -27.14 2.52 -9.55
CA GLN A 105 -28.27 2.42 -10.47
C GLN A 105 -28.17 3.36 -11.69
N LYS A 106 -27.62 4.57 -11.51
CA LYS A 106 -27.52 5.56 -12.58
C LYS A 106 -26.15 5.52 -13.27
N HIS A 107 -25.07 5.66 -12.51
CA HIS A 107 -23.75 5.75 -13.13
C HIS A 107 -23.24 4.39 -13.58
N VAL A 108 -23.22 3.39 -12.69
CA VAL A 108 -22.61 2.09 -13.00
C VAL A 108 -23.45 1.34 -14.05
N LEU A 109 -24.76 1.20 -13.84
CA LEU A 109 -25.62 0.45 -14.74
C LEU A 109 -25.94 1.18 -16.06
N LYS A 110 -26.19 2.49 -16.02
CA LYS A 110 -26.69 3.26 -17.17
C LYS A 110 -25.66 4.22 -17.79
N GLY A 111 -24.50 4.41 -17.16
CA GLY A 111 -23.48 5.37 -17.61
C GLY A 111 -23.83 6.83 -17.33
N GLU A 112 -24.82 7.06 -16.48
CA GLU A 112 -25.26 8.41 -16.15
C GLU A 112 -24.54 8.91 -14.89
N GLY A 113 -23.40 9.58 -15.08
CA GLY A 113 -22.69 10.26 -14.00
C GLY A 113 -23.58 11.29 -13.27
N LEU A 114 -23.27 11.54 -11.99
CA LEU A 114 -24.06 12.38 -11.08
C LEU A 114 -23.25 13.61 -10.65
N PRO A 115 -23.19 14.68 -11.46
CA PRO A 115 -22.21 15.77 -11.30
C PRO A 115 -22.24 16.45 -9.94
N GLN A 116 -23.41 16.51 -9.29
CA GLN A 116 -23.60 17.12 -7.99
C GLN A 116 -22.85 16.39 -6.84
N TRP A 117 -22.41 15.16 -7.05
CA TRP A 117 -21.68 14.35 -6.06
C TRP A 117 -20.28 13.95 -6.51
N VAL A 118 -19.89 14.30 -7.74
CA VAL A 118 -18.54 14.03 -8.21
C VAL A 118 -17.56 14.96 -7.52
N PHE A 119 -16.56 14.38 -6.88
CA PHE A 119 -15.44 15.11 -6.31
C PHE A 119 -14.41 15.48 -7.39
N SER A 120 -14.02 14.49 -8.20
CA SER A 120 -13.05 14.67 -9.28
C SER A 120 -13.18 13.58 -10.34
N ARG A 121 -12.61 13.82 -11.51
CA ARG A 121 -12.46 12.83 -12.59
C ARG A 121 -10.99 12.43 -12.76
N GLY A 122 -10.75 11.21 -13.22
CA GLY A 122 -9.44 10.67 -13.52
C GLY A 122 -8.55 10.34 -12.32
N TRP A 123 -7.35 9.82 -12.61
CA TRP A 123 -6.36 9.42 -11.62
C TRP A 123 -5.39 10.55 -11.27
N GLU A 124 -4.79 10.46 -10.09
CA GLU A 124 -3.71 11.36 -9.67
C GLU A 124 -2.34 10.86 -10.13
N GLN A 125 -2.15 9.54 -10.25
CA GLN A 125 -0.89 8.90 -10.65
C GLN A 125 -0.53 9.26 -12.07
N LYS A 126 0.57 10.00 -12.27
CA LYS A 126 0.95 10.56 -13.58
C LYS A 126 1.28 9.51 -14.64
N GLU A 127 1.59 8.27 -14.23
CA GLU A 127 1.87 7.17 -15.14
C GLU A 127 0.60 6.63 -15.84
N MET A 128 -0.59 7.03 -15.39
CA MET A 128 -1.87 6.71 -16.03
C MET A 128 -2.16 7.74 -17.14
N GLU A 129 -1.49 7.60 -18.29
CA GLU A 129 -1.52 8.61 -19.35
C GLU A 129 -2.83 8.68 -20.13
N PHE A 130 -3.54 7.55 -20.30
CA PHE A 130 -4.82 7.49 -21.01
C PHE A 130 -5.90 6.88 -20.13
N GLU A 131 -6.91 7.69 -19.85
CA GLU A 131 -7.99 7.33 -18.92
C GLU A 131 -9.35 7.26 -19.63
N GLY A 132 -9.40 7.58 -20.93
CA GLY A 132 -10.64 7.73 -21.69
C GLY A 132 -11.20 9.15 -21.64
N PRO A 133 -12.20 9.48 -22.48
CA PRO A 133 -12.88 10.78 -22.43
C PRO A 133 -13.78 10.88 -21.18
N PRO A 134 -14.00 12.09 -20.64
CA PRO A 134 -14.99 12.30 -19.59
C PRO A 134 -16.40 12.10 -20.15
N SER A 135 -17.31 11.52 -19.35
CA SER A 135 -18.71 11.42 -19.78
C SER A 135 -19.35 12.83 -19.88
N PRO A 136 -20.25 13.08 -20.85
CA PRO A 136 -20.73 14.43 -21.13
C PRO A 136 -21.32 15.18 -19.93
N LYS A 137 -22.00 14.45 -19.02
CA LYS A 137 -22.61 15.04 -17.82
C LYS A 137 -21.58 15.58 -16.82
N ILE A 138 -20.40 14.95 -16.73
CA ILE A 138 -19.37 15.26 -15.72
C ILE A 138 -18.13 15.94 -16.32
N ALA A 139 -18.13 16.24 -17.63
CA ALA A 139 -16.99 16.84 -18.32
C ALA A 139 -16.55 18.20 -17.76
N LYS A 140 -17.44 18.91 -17.04
CA LYS A 140 -17.13 20.19 -16.38
C LYS A 140 -16.46 20.02 -15.01
N THR A 141 -16.45 18.82 -14.45
CA THR A 141 -15.78 18.53 -13.18
C THR A 141 -14.26 18.60 -13.39
N PRO A 142 -13.49 19.16 -12.45
CA PRO A 142 -12.03 19.20 -12.55
C PRO A 142 -11.42 17.79 -12.53
N HIS A 143 -10.33 17.61 -13.29
CA HIS A 143 -9.51 16.42 -13.18
C HIS A 143 -8.86 16.36 -11.80
N THR A 144 -8.60 15.15 -11.27
CA THR A 144 -7.99 14.97 -9.95
C THR A 144 -6.65 15.72 -9.87
N ARG A 145 -5.84 15.66 -10.94
CA ARG A 145 -4.56 16.40 -11.04
C ARG A 145 -4.71 17.93 -11.11
N ASP A 146 -5.89 18.45 -11.45
CA ASP A 146 -6.14 19.91 -11.49
C ASP A 146 -6.54 20.47 -10.12
N ILE A 147 -6.89 19.60 -9.17
CA ILE A 147 -7.23 20.00 -7.81
C ILE A 147 -5.91 20.30 -7.07
N PRO A 148 -5.72 21.51 -6.51
CA PRO A 148 -4.46 21.91 -5.87
C PRO A 148 -3.93 20.90 -4.84
N PHE A 149 -4.83 20.25 -4.09
CA PHE A 149 -4.45 19.21 -3.13
C PHE A 149 -3.64 18.09 -3.77
N PHE A 150 -4.04 17.57 -4.95
CA PHE A 150 -3.37 16.46 -5.62
C PHE A 150 -2.32 16.94 -6.63
N GLY A 151 -2.63 17.98 -7.41
CA GLY A 151 -1.76 18.48 -8.48
C GLY A 151 -0.39 18.96 -8.00
N MET A 152 -0.30 19.37 -6.73
CA MET A 152 0.94 19.82 -6.10
C MET A 152 1.72 18.69 -5.39
N GLN A 153 1.22 17.46 -5.41
CA GLN A 153 1.89 16.31 -4.78
C GLN A 153 2.76 15.53 -5.76
N HIS A 154 3.81 14.89 -5.24
CA HIS A 154 4.58 13.86 -5.92
C HIS A 154 4.56 12.58 -5.05
N PRO A 155 3.59 11.68 -5.26
CA PRO A 155 3.42 10.52 -4.39
C PRO A 155 4.50 9.46 -4.69
N VAL A 156 5.54 9.41 -3.87
CA VAL A 156 6.59 8.37 -3.95
C VAL A 156 6.24 7.17 -3.08
N VAL A 157 6.11 7.38 -1.77
CA VAL A 157 5.79 6.31 -0.79
C VAL A 157 4.37 5.80 -0.98
N MET A 158 3.42 6.69 -1.24
CA MET A 158 2.01 6.35 -1.42
C MET A 158 1.61 6.26 -2.91
N LYS A 159 2.53 5.87 -3.81
CA LYS A 159 2.26 5.81 -5.26
C LYS A 159 1.08 4.89 -5.62
N ASN A 160 0.81 3.87 -4.81
CA ASN A 160 -0.24 2.88 -5.02
C ASN A 160 -1.58 3.23 -4.34
N ARG A 161 -1.66 4.36 -3.63
CA ARG A 161 -2.86 4.72 -2.85
C ARG A 161 -4.09 4.82 -3.75
N GLY A 162 -5.21 4.26 -3.28
CA GLY A 162 -6.46 4.22 -4.04
C GLY A 162 -6.49 3.26 -5.24
N LEU A 163 -5.39 2.57 -5.57
CA LEU A 163 -5.28 1.74 -6.78
C LEU A 163 -5.26 0.23 -6.51
N ILE A 164 -4.70 -0.21 -5.38
CA ILE A 164 -4.54 -1.62 -5.07
C ILE A 164 -5.40 -2.05 -3.87
N GLN A 165 -5.84 -3.31 -3.90
CA GLN A 165 -6.31 -4.06 -2.75
C GLN A 165 -5.10 -4.43 -1.89
N ALA A 166 -5.03 -3.86 -0.69
CA ALA A 166 -3.92 -4.07 0.24
C ALA A 166 -3.82 -5.55 0.69
N GLU A 167 -4.94 -6.28 0.64
CA GLU A 167 -5.05 -7.69 0.98
C GLU A 167 -4.55 -8.64 -0.13
N ARG A 168 -4.10 -8.12 -1.28
CA ARG A 168 -3.72 -8.92 -2.45
C ARG A 168 -2.32 -8.59 -2.94
N ILE A 169 -1.34 -9.39 -2.52
CA ILE A 169 0.05 -9.29 -2.94
C ILE A 169 0.24 -9.19 -4.47
N GLU A 170 -0.62 -9.85 -5.26
CA GLU A 170 -0.51 -9.84 -6.71
C GLU A 170 -0.71 -8.45 -7.31
N GLU A 171 -1.53 -7.60 -6.68
CA GLU A 171 -1.75 -6.22 -7.12
C GLU A 171 -0.53 -5.34 -6.84
N TYR A 172 0.19 -5.58 -5.74
CA TYR A 172 1.49 -4.95 -5.48
C TYR A 172 2.54 -5.38 -6.52
N ILE A 173 2.65 -6.68 -6.79
CA ILE A 173 3.55 -7.22 -7.82
C ILE A 173 3.24 -6.64 -9.21
N ALA A 174 1.96 -6.50 -9.55
CA ALA A 174 1.53 -5.92 -10.82
C ALA A 174 1.98 -4.47 -11.01
N ARG A 175 2.23 -3.75 -9.91
CA ARG A 175 2.73 -2.37 -9.87
C ARG A 175 4.22 -2.29 -9.52
N ASP A 176 4.99 -3.25 -10.02
CA ASP A 176 6.45 -3.37 -9.88
C ASP A 176 6.94 -3.72 -8.48
N GLY A 177 6.05 -4.17 -7.60
CA GLY A 177 6.42 -4.70 -6.30
C GLY A 177 7.34 -5.92 -6.38
N TYR A 178 8.34 -5.96 -5.50
CA TYR A 178 9.39 -6.99 -5.41
C TYR A 178 10.41 -7.02 -6.55
N PHE A 179 10.25 -6.22 -7.61
CA PHE A 179 11.25 -6.15 -8.68
C PHE A 179 12.54 -5.46 -8.21
N ALA A 180 12.45 -4.50 -7.29
CA ALA A 180 13.64 -3.87 -6.72
C ALA A 180 14.38 -4.84 -5.79
N ALA A 181 13.65 -5.60 -4.96
CA ALA A 181 14.23 -6.71 -4.21
C ALA A 181 14.90 -7.75 -5.13
N ALA A 182 14.24 -8.15 -6.22
CA ALA A 182 14.84 -9.09 -7.19
C ALA A 182 16.15 -8.54 -7.78
N LYS A 183 16.17 -7.27 -8.20
CA LYS A 183 17.42 -6.62 -8.67
C LYS A 183 18.51 -6.68 -7.61
N VAL A 184 18.19 -6.28 -6.38
CA VAL A 184 19.15 -6.24 -5.26
C VAL A 184 19.70 -7.63 -4.92
N LEU A 185 18.85 -8.65 -4.91
CA LEU A 185 19.24 -10.01 -4.55
C LEU A 185 20.16 -10.67 -5.58
N TYR A 186 20.00 -10.35 -6.86
CA TYR A 186 20.71 -11.03 -7.96
C TYR A 186 21.86 -10.22 -8.56
N GLN A 187 21.82 -8.88 -8.46
CA GLN A 187 22.70 -8.02 -9.25
C GLN A 187 23.54 -7.06 -8.41
N MET A 188 23.37 -7.04 -7.09
CA MET A 188 24.04 -6.07 -6.23
C MET A 188 24.65 -6.71 -4.98
N GLY A 189 25.90 -6.34 -4.68
CA GLY A 189 26.54 -6.59 -3.40
C GLY A 189 26.12 -5.58 -2.32
N SER A 190 26.38 -5.91 -1.05
CA SER A 190 26.06 -5.05 0.11
C SER A 190 26.60 -3.62 -0.04
N GLU A 191 27.86 -3.46 -0.48
CA GLU A 191 28.49 -2.16 -0.69
C GLU A 191 27.80 -1.31 -1.77
N GLU A 192 27.37 -1.95 -2.87
CA GLU A 192 26.68 -1.28 -3.97
C GLU A 192 25.29 -0.80 -3.56
N ILE A 193 24.55 -1.61 -2.80
CA ILE A 193 23.25 -1.24 -2.25
C ILE A 193 23.40 -0.04 -1.32
N ILE A 194 24.36 -0.09 -0.39
CA ILE A 194 24.64 1.01 0.54
C ILE A 194 25.03 2.28 -0.22
N LYS A 195 25.86 2.15 -1.26
CA LYS A 195 26.26 3.28 -2.12
C LYS A 195 25.06 3.90 -2.84
N GLU A 196 24.15 3.09 -3.38
CA GLU A 196 22.92 3.58 -4.02
C GLU A 196 22.06 4.38 -3.03
N VAL A 197 21.86 3.85 -1.82
CA VAL A 197 21.08 4.51 -0.77
C VAL A 197 21.75 5.81 -0.31
N LYS A 198 23.08 5.84 -0.18
CA LYS A 198 23.83 7.09 0.09
C LYS A 198 23.64 8.11 -1.03
N THR A 199 23.73 7.66 -2.28
CA THR A 199 23.58 8.52 -3.47
C THR A 199 22.19 9.14 -3.55
N SER A 200 21.15 8.40 -3.15
CA SER A 200 19.77 8.92 -3.09
C SER A 200 19.58 10.09 -2.12
N GLY A 201 20.47 10.25 -1.14
CA GLY A 201 20.35 11.25 -0.08
C GLY A 201 19.19 11.02 0.88
N ILE A 202 18.57 9.82 0.90
CA ILE A 202 17.46 9.54 1.81
C ILE A 202 17.89 9.63 3.28
N ARG A 203 17.06 10.29 4.06
CA ARG A 203 17.23 10.53 5.51
C ARG A 203 16.13 9.82 6.28
N GLY A 204 16.42 9.50 7.55
CA GLY A 204 15.45 8.91 8.47
C GLY A 204 14.18 9.76 8.56
N ARG A 205 13.02 9.14 8.30
CA ARG A 205 11.72 9.82 8.25
C ARG A 205 10.97 9.86 9.58
N GLY A 206 11.47 9.18 10.62
CA GLY A 206 10.96 9.27 12.00
C GLY A 206 11.43 10.52 12.76
N GLY A 207 11.69 11.64 12.08
CA GLY A 207 12.03 12.93 12.73
C GLY A 207 13.53 13.26 12.83
N ALA A 208 14.39 12.35 13.29
CA ALA A 208 15.81 12.65 13.54
C ALA A 208 16.61 13.01 12.26
N GLY A 209 16.17 12.56 11.08
CA GLY A 209 16.79 12.95 9.82
C GLY A 209 18.22 12.46 9.63
N PHE A 210 18.67 11.41 10.30
CA PHE A 210 20.00 10.85 10.08
C PHE A 210 20.11 10.21 8.66
N PRO A 211 21.23 10.37 7.92
CA PRO A 211 21.37 9.76 6.59
C PRO A 211 21.27 8.23 6.62
N THR A 212 20.27 7.66 5.95
CA THR A 212 19.96 6.22 6.03
C THR A 212 21.12 5.36 5.50
N GLY A 213 21.74 5.77 4.38
CA GLY A 213 22.88 5.05 3.81
C GLY A 213 24.12 5.03 4.71
N MET A 214 24.30 6.05 5.57
CA MET A 214 25.34 6.05 6.59
C MET A 214 24.99 5.10 7.74
N LYS A 215 23.73 5.08 8.20
CA LYS A 215 23.26 4.13 9.22
C LYS A 215 23.47 2.68 8.77
N TRP A 216 23.15 2.38 7.51
CA TRP A 216 23.35 1.03 6.93
C TRP A 216 24.82 0.67 6.80
N GLU A 217 25.70 1.62 6.44
CA GLU A 217 27.14 1.37 6.43
C GLU A 217 27.68 1.01 7.80
N PHE A 218 27.28 1.73 8.85
CA PHE A 218 27.72 1.43 10.22
C PHE A 218 27.25 0.04 10.65
N ALA A 219 25.98 -0.30 10.40
CA ALA A 219 25.46 -1.63 10.69
C ALA A 219 26.16 -2.74 9.88
N SER A 220 26.45 -2.50 8.60
CA SER A 220 27.18 -3.44 7.76
C SER A 220 28.62 -3.68 8.24
N LYS A 221 29.28 -2.65 8.78
CA LYS A 221 30.66 -2.73 9.30
C LYS A 221 30.75 -3.15 10.77
N SER A 222 29.64 -3.17 11.49
CA SER A 222 29.60 -3.59 12.89
C SER A 222 30.07 -5.04 13.04
N PRO A 223 30.91 -5.35 14.05
CA PRO A 223 31.27 -6.73 14.37
C PRO A 223 30.04 -7.52 14.82
N GLY A 224 30.05 -8.83 14.57
CA GLY A 224 28.97 -9.76 14.92
C GLY A 224 28.40 -10.48 13.69
N ASP A 225 28.12 -11.77 13.86
CA ASP A 225 27.58 -12.62 12.81
C ASP A 225 26.06 -12.46 12.64
N VAL A 226 25.38 -11.99 13.69
CA VAL A 226 23.93 -11.80 13.71
C VAL A 226 23.60 -10.32 13.69
N LYS A 227 22.75 -9.93 12.74
CA LYS A 227 22.27 -8.57 12.54
C LYS A 227 20.77 -8.58 12.33
N TYR A 228 20.11 -7.50 12.73
CA TYR A 228 18.65 -7.36 12.67
C TYR A 228 18.24 -6.13 11.87
N VAL A 229 17.10 -6.22 11.19
CA VAL A 229 16.40 -5.06 10.62
C VAL A 229 15.15 -4.77 11.44
N LEU A 230 15.11 -3.61 12.09
CA LEU A 230 13.94 -3.18 12.87
C LEU A 230 13.17 -2.10 12.10
N CYS A 231 11.88 -2.33 11.89
CA CYS A 231 10.94 -1.31 11.43
C CYS A 231 10.21 -0.75 12.66
N ASN A 232 10.46 0.52 12.94
CA ASN A 232 9.74 1.25 13.99
C ASN A 232 8.42 1.76 13.41
N ALA A 233 7.32 1.13 13.79
CA ALA A 233 5.95 1.51 13.48
C ALA A 233 5.18 1.94 14.76
N ASP A 234 5.90 2.52 15.73
CA ASP A 234 5.34 3.17 16.91
C ASP A 234 5.10 4.67 16.63
N GLU A 235 4.25 4.96 15.64
CA GLU A 235 3.85 6.32 15.23
C GLU A 235 2.98 6.97 16.33
N GLY A 236 3.61 7.31 17.45
CA GLY A 236 2.96 7.80 18.68
C GLY A 236 2.57 9.28 18.65
N ASP A 237 3.14 10.07 17.75
CA ASP A 237 2.97 11.52 17.70
C ASP A 237 1.53 11.93 17.33
N PRO A 238 0.90 12.85 18.09
CA PRO A 238 -0.42 13.35 17.77
C PRO A 238 -0.48 13.98 16.37
N GLY A 239 -1.44 13.54 15.56
CA GLY A 239 -1.62 14.03 14.19
C GLY A 239 -0.79 13.31 13.13
N ALA A 240 0.13 12.41 13.52
CA ALA A 240 0.82 11.53 12.61
C ALA A 240 -0.05 10.30 12.28
N PHE A 241 -0.10 9.95 11.00
CA PHE A 241 -0.81 8.76 10.48
C PHE A 241 -0.22 8.29 9.13
N MET A 242 0.97 8.79 8.78
CA MET A 242 1.63 8.50 7.52
C MET A 242 2.09 7.04 7.49
N ASP A 243 2.66 6.54 8.59
CA ASP A 243 3.07 5.14 8.69
C ASP A 243 1.85 4.24 8.67
N ARG A 244 0.83 4.57 9.46
CA ARG A 244 -0.46 3.86 9.44
C ARG A 244 -0.99 3.71 8.02
N CYS A 245 -1.01 4.79 7.24
CA CYS A 245 -1.52 4.77 5.88
C CYS A 245 -0.77 3.78 4.98
N VAL A 246 0.55 3.67 5.11
CA VAL A 246 1.35 2.71 4.33
C VAL A 246 1.11 1.28 4.82
N LEU A 247 1.16 1.04 6.13
CA LEU A 247 1.00 -0.30 6.70
C LEU A 247 -0.39 -0.90 6.42
N GLU A 248 -1.42 -0.06 6.34
CA GLU A 248 -2.78 -0.50 6.02
C GLU A 248 -3.03 -0.65 4.51
N SER A 249 -2.40 0.19 3.69
CA SER A 249 -2.75 0.31 2.25
C SER A 249 -1.76 -0.36 1.31
N ASP A 250 -0.50 -0.50 1.72
CA ASP A 250 0.58 -1.06 0.92
C ASP A 250 1.67 -1.72 1.82
N PRO A 251 1.31 -2.72 2.65
CA PRO A 251 2.24 -3.35 3.59
C PRO A 251 3.43 -4.04 2.90
N HIS A 252 3.24 -4.53 1.67
CA HIS A 252 4.31 -5.18 0.91
C HIS A 252 5.45 -4.23 0.53
N ALA A 253 5.19 -2.93 0.37
CA ALA A 253 6.23 -1.93 0.18
C ALA A 253 7.19 -1.85 1.38
N VAL A 254 6.68 -2.02 2.60
CA VAL A 254 7.51 -2.08 3.81
C VAL A 254 8.33 -3.36 3.83
N LEU A 255 7.72 -4.51 3.54
CA LEU A 255 8.42 -5.79 3.49
C LEU A 255 9.53 -5.81 2.43
N GLU A 256 9.28 -5.27 1.24
CA GLU A 256 10.28 -5.13 0.19
C GLU A 256 11.45 -4.25 0.64
N GLY A 257 11.16 -3.11 1.28
CA GLY A 257 12.18 -2.24 1.84
C GLY A 257 13.04 -2.94 2.91
N MET A 258 12.42 -3.76 3.76
CA MET A 258 13.12 -4.55 4.78
C MET A 258 14.01 -5.63 4.17
N ILE A 259 13.58 -6.32 3.11
CA ILE A 259 14.41 -7.30 2.38
C ILE A 259 15.66 -6.61 1.80
N ILE A 260 15.49 -5.44 1.19
CA ILE A 260 16.60 -4.67 0.61
C ILE A 260 17.57 -4.22 1.72
N ALA A 261 17.05 -3.70 2.83
CA ALA A 261 17.86 -3.31 3.99
C ALA A 261 18.63 -4.50 4.57
N ALA A 262 17.96 -5.66 4.69
CA ALA A 262 18.55 -6.88 5.22
C ALA A 262 19.71 -7.36 4.35
N LYS A 263 19.52 -7.39 3.03
CA LYS A 263 20.58 -7.72 2.08
C LYS A 263 21.75 -6.74 2.14
N ALA A 264 21.47 -5.44 2.33
CA ALA A 264 22.48 -4.41 2.44
C ALA A 264 23.40 -4.62 3.65
N ILE A 265 22.86 -5.00 4.80
CA ILE A 265 23.63 -5.11 6.05
C ILE A 265 24.08 -6.54 6.40
N GLY A 266 23.56 -7.55 5.69
CA GLY A 266 23.80 -8.97 5.97
C GLY A 266 22.95 -9.50 7.14
N SER A 267 21.69 -9.09 7.22
CA SER A 267 20.73 -9.55 8.23
C SER A 267 19.81 -10.63 7.65
N HIS A 268 19.45 -11.62 8.47
CA HIS A 268 18.51 -12.69 8.11
C HIS A 268 17.20 -12.63 8.90
N GLU A 269 17.09 -11.70 9.85
CA GLU A 269 15.96 -11.58 10.76
C GLU A 269 15.55 -10.12 10.92
N GLY A 270 14.24 -9.86 10.89
CA GLY A 270 13.69 -8.54 11.11
C GLY A 270 12.49 -8.54 12.05
N TYR A 271 12.21 -7.37 12.61
CA TYR A 271 11.02 -7.16 13.43
C TYR A 271 10.33 -5.86 13.04
N ILE A 272 9.01 -5.89 12.97
CA ILE A 272 8.17 -4.70 12.84
C ILE A 272 7.55 -4.45 14.21
N TYR A 273 8.02 -3.41 14.91
CA TYR A 273 7.41 -2.99 16.17
C TYR A 273 6.22 -2.09 15.86
N CYS A 274 5.01 -2.64 15.91
CA CYS A 274 3.79 -1.92 15.57
C CYS A 274 2.98 -1.62 16.84
N ARG A 275 2.57 -0.36 17.00
CA ARG A 275 1.79 0.08 18.16
C ARG A 275 0.47 -0.66 18.32
N ALA A 276 0.01 -0.80 19.57
CA ALA A 276 -1.17 -1.58 19.90
C ALA A 276 -2.47 -0.98 19.35
N GLU A 277 -2.48 0.35 19.17
CA GLU A 277 -3.62 1.16 18.73
C GLU A 277 -3.87 1.09 17.22
N TYR A 278 -3.03 0.41 16.44
CA TYR A 278 -3.22 0.18 15.01
C TYR A 278 -3.61 -1.28 14.70
N PRO A 279 -4.79 -1.76 15.14
CA PRO A 279 -5.19 -3.15 14.94
C PRO A 279 -5.34 -3.53 13.47
N LEU A 280 -5.76 -2.59 12.60
CA LEU A 280 -5.85 -2.83 11.16
C LEU A 280 -4.45 -3.00 10.55
N ALA A 281 -3.50 -2.12 10.86
CA ALA A 281 -2.13 -2.25 10.40
C ALA A 281 -1.50 -3.59 10.82
N VAL A 282 -1.66 -3.99 12.08
CA VAL A 282 -1.17 -5.31 12.57
C VAL A 282 -1.80 -6.46 11.78
N LYS A 283 -3.10 -6.41 11.51
CA LYS A 283 -3.79 -7.42 10.68
C LYS A 283 -3.21 -7.47 9.27
N MET A 284 -3.06 -6.31 8.62
CA MET A 284 -2.58 -6.21 7.24
C MET A 284 -1.12 -6.65 7.10
N LEU A 285 -0.26 -6.30 8.07
CA LEU A 285 1.12 -6.75 8.12
C LEU A 285 1.22 -8.28 8.25
N ASN A 286 0.48 -8.88 9.16
CA ASN A 286 0.50 -10.34 9.33
C ASN A 286 0.00 -11.06 8.07
N LEU A 287 -1.05 -10.54 7.43
CA LEU A 287 -1.53 -11.06 6.15
C LEU A 287 -0.47 -10.94 5.05
N ALA A 288 0.18 -9.78 4.93
CA ALA A 288 1.23 -9.55 3.94
C ALA A 288 2.46 -10.44 4.16
N ILE A 289 2.86 -10.66 5.42
CA ILE A 289 3.95 -11.58 5.78
C ILE A 289 3.58 -13.02 5.40
N GLU A 290 2.37 -13.47 5.74
CA GLU A 290 1.89 -14.80 5.36
C GLU A 290 1.88 -14.99 3.84
N GLN A 291 1.34 -14.02 3.10
CA GLN A 291 1.34 -14.02 1.64
C GLN A 291 2.77 -14.06 1.08
N ALA A 292 3.66 -13.20 1.55
CA ALA A 292 5.04 -13.17 1.09
C ALA A 292 5.77 -14.49 1.38
N ARG A 293 5.56 -15.13 2.55
CA ARG A 293 6.08 -16.48 2.84
C ARG A 293 5.51 -17.54 1.90
N ASN A 294 4.21 -17.52 1.67
CA ASN A 294 3.54 -18.46 0.76
C ASN A 294 4.04 -18.36 -0.69
N TYR A 295 4.38 -17.15 -1.13
CA TYR A 295 5.01 -16.89 -2.42
C TYR A 295 6.54 -17.12 -2.41
N GLY A 296 7.19 -17.37 -1.26
CA GLY A 296 8.65 -17.48 -1.19
C GLY A 296 9.39 -16.15 -1.41
N LEU A 297 8.72 -15.04 -1.10
CA LEU A 297 9.27 -13.67 -1.04
C LEU A 297 9.77 -13.29 0.36
N LEU A 298 9.51 -14.14 1.36
CA LEU A 298 10.11 -14.14 2.70
C LEU A 298 10.44 -15.58 3.10
N GLY A 299 11.31 -15.72 4.10
CA GLY A 299 11.82 -17.01 4.58
C GLY A 299 13.12 -17.39 3.88
N LYS A 300 13.25 -18.67 3.53
CA LYS A 300 14.49 -19.21 2.96
C LYS A 300 14.54 -19.07 1.44
N ASN A 301 15.73 -18.81 0.94
CA ASN A 301 16.10 -18.80 -0.48
C ASN A 301 15.13 -17.94 -1.31
N ILE A 302 14.96 -16.68 -0.90
CA ILE A 302 14.01 -15.73 -1.50
C ILE A 302 14.27 -15.64 -3.00
N LEU A 303 13.21 -15.86 -3.79
CA LEU A 303 13.26 -15.90 -5.26
C LEU A 303 14.21 -16.95 -5.88
N GLY A 304 14.84 -17.82 -5.08
CA GLY A 304 15.92 -18.70 -5.51
C GLY A 304 17.30 -18.05 -5.52
N SER A 305 17.50 -16.95 -4.78
CA SER A 305 18.74 -16.17 -4.81
C SER A 305 19.84 -16.68 -3.86
N GLY A 306 19.54 -17.65 -3.00
CA GLY A 306 20.40 -18.12 -1.92
C GLY A 306 20.42 -17.19 -0.69
N PHE A 307 19.57 -16.16 -0.64
CA PHE A 307 19.46 -15.27 0.51
C PHE A 307 18.19 -15.56 1.31
N ASP A 308 18.34 -15.59 2.63
CA ASP A 308 17.26 -15.83 3.58
C ASP A 308 16.94 -14.53 4.31
N PHE A 309 15.66 -14.21 4.49
CA PHE A 309 15.22 -13.13 5.38
C PHE A 309 13.78 -13.38 5.81
N ASP A 310 13.55 -13.35 7.12
CA ASP A 310 12.20 -13.45 7.67
C ASP A 310 11.93 -12.32 8.68
N VAL A 311 10.65 -12.05 8.91
CA VAL A 311 10.21 -10.93 9.73
C VAL A 311 8.99 -11.29 10.57
N GLU A 312 8.95 -10.78 11.80
CA GLU A 312 7.81 -10.91 12.69
C GLU A 312 7.26 -9.55 13.12
N VAL A 313 5.96 -9.50 13.42
CA VAL A 313 5.34 -8.30 13.99
C VAL A 313 5.37 -8.42 15.51
N TYR A 314 6.07 -7.49 16.16
CA TYR A 314 6.00 -7.30 17.60
C TYR A 314 4.95 -6.22 17.90
N ARG A 315 3.88 -6.60 18.59
CA ARG A 315 2.83 -5.65 18.99
C ARG A 315 3.26 -4.92 20.26
N GLY A 316 3.35 -3.59 20.19
CA GLY A 316 3.65 -2.74 21.34
C GLY A 316 2.57 -2.81 22.42
N ALA A 317 2.84 -2.19 23.57
CA ALA A 317 1.98 -2.22 24.76
C ALA A 317 1.45 -0.83 25.17
N GLY A 318 1.37 0.12 24.22
CA GLY A 318 0.78 1.46 24.44
C GLY A 318 1.70 2.47 25.12
N ALA A 319 3.02 2.27 25.05
CA ALA A 319 4.00 3.16 25.65
C ALA A 319 4.65 4.07 24.60
N PHE A 320 4.32 5.37 24.60
CA PHE A 320 4.86 6.37 23.66
C PHE A 320 6.40 6.41 23.61
N VAL A 321 7.06 6.16 24.75
CA VAL A 321 8.53 6.14 24.83
C VAL A 321 9.17 5.04 23.98
N CYS A 322 8.42 3.98 23.63
CA CYS A 322 8.92 2.90 22.78
C CYS A 322 9.12 3.33 21.31
N GLY A 323 8.74 4.55 20.93
CA GLY A 323 9.16 5.15 19.66
C GLY A 323 10.66 5.52 19.63
N GLU A 324 11.31 5.65 20.79
CA GLU A 324 12.76 5.83 20.89
C GLU A 324 13.48 4.49 20.62
N GLU A 325 14.56 4.51 19.83
CA GLU A 325 15.13 3.28 19.26
C GLU A 325 15.64 2.28 20.31
N THR A 326 16.24 2.74 21.41
CA THR A 326 16.76 1.84 22.45
C THR A 326 15.68 1.31 23.40
N ALA A 327 14.66 2.12 23.67
CA ALA A 327 13.46 1.69 24.37
C ALA A 327 12.70 0.64 23.55
N LEU A 328 12.57 0.84 22.23
CA LEU A 328 11.99 -0.12 21.28
C LEU A 328 12.72 -1.45 21.34
N MET A 329 14.05 -1.43 21.18
CA MET A 329 14.89 -2.64 21.26
C MET A 329 14.69 -3.38 22.59
N THR A 330 14.69 -2.64 23.70
CA THR A 330 14.46 -3.21 25.03
C THR A 330 13.06 -3.81 25.18
N SER A 331 12.05 -3.20 24.55
CA SER A 331 10.69 -3.75 24.53
C SER A 331 10.61 -5.05 23.72
N ILE A 332 11.27 -5.14 22.57
CA ILE A 332 11.33 -6.38 21.76
C ILE A 332 12.00 -7.50 22.57
N GLU A 333 13.03 -7.19 23.35
CA GLU A 333 13.69 -8.13 24.28
C GLU A 333 12.79 -8.61 25.45
N GLY A 334 11.53 -8.17 25.51
CA GLY A 334 10.58 -8.53 26.58
C GLY A 334 10.83 -7.79 27.90
N LYS A 335 11.65 -6.74 27.89
CA LYS A 335 11.97 -5.91 29.05
C LYS A 335 11.17 -4.61 29.02
N ARG A 336 11.22 -3.85 30.11
CA ARG A 336 10.59 -2.52 30.19
C ARG A 336 11.29 -1.56 29.22
N GLY A 337 10.53 -0.93 28.32
CA GLY A 337 11.03 0.05 27.34
C GLY A 337 11.56 1.33 27.99
N MET A 338 12.81 1.30 28.44
CA MET A 338 13.53 2.43 28.99
C MET A 338 14.69 2.80 28.06
N PRO A 339 14.82 4.09 27.69
CA PRO A 339 15.94 4.53 26.87
C PRO A 339 17.31 4.21 27.50
N ARG A 340 18.27 3.87 26.65
CA ARG A 340 19.68 3.62 26.98
C ARG A 340 20.54 4.59 26.16
N PRO A 341 20.85 5.77 26.72
CA PRO A 341 21.61 6.81 26.02
C PRO A 341 23.09 6.46 25.79
#